data_AF-A0A954FEA5-F1
#
_entry.id   AF-A0A954FEA5-F1
#
_cell.length_a   1.000
_cell.length_b   1.000
_cell.length_c   1.000
_cell.angle_alpha   90.00
_cell.angle_beta   90.00
_cell.angle_gamma   90.00
#
_symmetry.space_group_name_H-M   'P 1'
#
loop_
_entity.id
_entity.type
_entity.pdbx_description
1 polymer ?
#
loop_
_entity_poly.entity_id
_entity_poly.type
_entity_poly.pdbx_seq_one_letter_code
_entity_poly.pdbx_strand_id
1 'polypeptide(L)'
;DYQVTLNKDYLQALLKADSSLVIQPYNDTERLFPHDPEHWPFQNVDNYGPIWVPKKGVTVDLRPDNIAMFRRIIQVYEGNDFAEKDGQYIINGQPATTYTFKQDYFWMMGDNRHNSEDSRVWGYVPHDHVVGKPLFIWFSLKEGTMSKGINWNRIFTSADKK
;
A
#
# COMPACT_ATOMS: atom_id res chain seq x y z
N ASP A 1 8.69 3.17 -25.84
CA ASP A 1 8.03 3.85 -24.72
C ASP A 1 9.04 4.10 -23.61
N TYR A 2 9.06 5.32 -23.07
CA TYR A 2 9.94 5.71 -21.97
C TYR A 2 9.09 6.16 -20.78
N GLN A 3 9.51 5.82 -19.56
CA GLN A 3 8.90 6.31 -18.34
C GLN A 3 9.80 7.40 -17.74
N VAL A 4 9.22 8.55 -17.46
CA VAL A 4 9.93 9.69 -16.88
C VAL A 4 9.08 10.31 -15.78
N THR A 5 9.66 10.53 -14.61
CA THR A 5 9.00 11.25 -13.52
C THR A 5 9.01 12.74 -13.84
N LEU A 6 7.83 13.35 -13.98
CA LEU A 6 7.67 14.77 -14.31
C LEU A 6 6.90 15.49 -13.21
N ASN A 7 7.38 16.68 -12.83
CA ASN A 7 6.55 17.65 -12.13
C ASN A 7 5.80 18.53 -13.16
N LYS A 8 4.91 19.41 -12.70
CA LYS A 8 4.10 20.26 -13.57
C LYS A 8 4.97 21.16 -14.46
N ASP A 9 6.05 21.71 -13.93
CA ASP A 9 6.91 22.64 -14.67
C ASP A 9 7.68 21.93 -15.78
N TYR A 10 8.21 20.73 -15.52
CA TYR A 10 8.89 19.90 -16.51
C TYR A 10 7.96 19.39 -17.60
N LEU A 11 6.72 19.02 -17.24
CA LEU A 11 5.70 18.65 -18.21
C LEU A 11 5.42 19.80 -19.18
N GLN A 12 5.22 21.02 -18.66
CA GLN A 12 4.98 22.19 -19.49
C GLN A 12 6.19 22.54 -20.36
N ALA A 13 7.40 22.41 -19.83
CA ALA A 13 8.62 22.64 -20.60
C ALA A 13 8.78 21.64 -21.75
N LEU A 14 8.46 20.35 -21.53
CA LEU A 14 8.51 19.31 -22.56
C LEU A 14 7.50 19.56 -23.67
N LEU A 15 6.24 19.83 -23.33
CA LEU A 15 5.19 20.12 -24.31
C LEU A 15 5.47 21.41 -25.10
N LYS A 16 6.17 22.37 -24.50
CA LYS A 16 6.63 23.59 -25.19
C LYS A 16 7.81 23.31 -26.14
N ALA A 17 8.72 22.42 -25.75
CA ALA A 17 9.88 22.07 -26.56
C ALA A 17 9.49 21.19 -27.76
N ASP A 18 8.54 20.28 -27.57
CA ASP A 18 8.00 19.42 -28.62
C ASP A 18 6.52 19.12 -28.35
N SER A 19 5.65 19.75 -29.15
CA SER A 19 4.20 19.60 -29.05
C SER A 19 3.67 18.30 -29.69
N SER A 20 4.53 17.52 -30.36
CA SER A 20 4.16 16.22 -30.91
C SER A 20 4.22 15.08 -29.89
N LEU A 21 4.80 15.33 -28.70
CA LEU A 21 4.88 14.35 -27.64
C LEU A 21 3.50 13.96 -27.09
N VAL A 22 3.23 12.66 -27.06
CA VAL A 22 2.06 12.09 -26.37
C VAL A 22 2.50 11.64 -24.98
N ILE A 23 2.07 12.37 -23.95
CA ILE A 23 2.39 12.08 -22.55
C ILE A 23 1.13 11.55 -21.87
N GLN A 24 1.24 10.37 -21.27
CA GLN A 24 0.16 9.75 -20.49
C GLN A 24 0.68 9.44 -19.08
N PRO A 25 -0.15 9.62 -18.03
CA PRO A 25 0.19 9.17 -16.70
C PRO A 25 0.48 7.67 -16.70
N TYR A 26 1.57 7.27 -16.04
CA TYR A 26 1.81 5.86 -15.78
C TYR A 26 0.97 5.42 -14.58
N ASN A 27 0.13 4.41 -14.78
CA ASN A 27 -0.75 3.84 -13.78
C ASN A 27 -0.41 2.34 -13.62
N ASP A 28 -0.49 1.83 -12.39
CA ASP A 28 -0.14 0.45 -12.03
C ASP A 28 -1.31 -0.19 -11.24
N THR A 29 -2.54 0.14 -11.64
CA THR A 29 -3.77 -0.11 -10.88
C THR A 29 -4.14 -1.58 -10.76
N GLU A 30 -3.67 -2.44 -11.65
CA GLU A 30 -3.89 -3.88 -11.56
C GLU A 30 -3.00 -4.52 -10.48
N ARG A 31 -1.75 -4.06 -10.36
CA ARG A 31 -0.79 -4.61 -9.40
C ARG A 31 -0.96 -4.02 -8.00
N LEU A 32 -1.44 -2.79 -7.92
CA LEU A 32 -1.54 -2.07 -6.67
C LEU A 32 -2.86 -2.38 -5.95
N PHE A 33 -2.79 -2.56 -4.64
CA PHE A 33 -3.96 -2.63 -3.78
C PHE A 33 -4.81 -1.34 -3.99
N PRO A 34 -6.15 -1.40 -3.95
CA PRO A 34 -6.99 -2.56 -3.67
C PRO A 34 -7.29 -3.47 -4.88
N HIS A 35 -6.55 -3.33 -6.00
CA HIS A 35 -6.77 -4.06 -7.26
C HIS A 35 -8.15 -3.79 -7.87
N ASP A 36 -8.57 -2.53 -7.82
CA ASP A 36 -9.86 -2.07 -8.30
C ASP A 36 -9.66 -0.86 -9.24
N PRO A 37 -9.28 -1.10 -10.52
CA PRO A 37 -9.02 -0.03 -11.46
C PRO A 37 -10.28 0.78 -11.83
N GLU A 38 -11.48 0.25 -11.55
CA GLU A 38 -12.75 0.94 -11.81
C GLU A 38 -12.93 2.11 -10.83
N HIS A 39 -12.70 1.86 -9.54
CA HIS A 39 -12.87 2.88 -8.50
C HIS A 39 -11.55 3.60 -8.14
N TRP A 40 -10.39 3.02 -8.48
CA TRP A 40 -9.06 3.56 -8.19
C TRP A 40 -8.16 3.68 -9.44
N PRO A 41 -8.58 4.41 -10.50
CA PRO A 41 -7.92 4.39 -11.82
C PRO A 41 -6.56 5.13 -11.92
N PHE A 42 -6.17 5.92 -10.93
CA PHE A 42 -5.03 6.85 -11.02
C PHE A 42 -3.83 6.50 -10.13
N GLN A 43 -3.79 5.27 -9.60
CA GLN A 43 -2.75 4.87 -8.66
C GLN A 43 -1.48 4.42 -9.38
N ASN A 44 -0.34 4.86 -8.85
CA ASN A 44 0.95 4.24 -9.12
C ASN A 44 1.82 4.21 -7.86
N VAL A 45 3.00 3.58 -7.95
CA VAL A 45 3.92 3.35 -6.82
C VAL A 45 4.38 4.66 -6.16
N ASP A 46 4.50 5.73 -6.96
CA ASP A 46 4.95 7.05 -6.52
C ASP A 46 3.78 7.95 -6.07
N ASN A 47 2.59 7.74 -6.64
CA ASN A 47 1.37 8.49 -6.36
C ASN A 47 0.19 7.54 -6.11
N TYR A 48 0.16 7.00 -4.89
CA TYR A 48 -0.80 5.98 -4.49
C TYR A 48 -2.17 6.54 -4.07
N GLY A 49 -2.22 7.83 -3.71
CA GLY A 49 -3.41 8.47 -3.17
C GLY A 49 -3.50 8.40 -1.64
N PRO A 50 -4.52 9.06 -1.06
CA PRO A 50 -4.75 9.04 0.39
C PRO A 50 -5.22 7.66 0.85
N ILE A 51 -4.68 7.19 1.96
CA ILE A 51 -5.08 5.93 2.58
C ILE A 51 -5.58 6.18 3.99
N TRP A 52 -6.82 5.78 4.22
CA TRP A 52 -7.41 5.73 5.55
C TRP A 52 -7.16 4.36 6.16
N VAL A 53 -6.56 4.32 7.35
CA VAL A 53 -6.21 3.06 8.02
C VAL A 53 -7.28 2.71 9.05
N PRO A 54 -7.89 1.51 8.98
CA PRO A 54 -8.88 1.07 9.95
C PRO A 54 -8.33 0.95 11.37
N LYS A 55 -9.18 1.25 12.35
CA LYS A 55 -8.89 1.10 13.78
C LYS A 55 -9.96 0.23 14.43
N LYS A 56 -9.57 -0.56 15.43
CA LYS A 56 -10.47 -1.39 16.21
C LYS A 56 -11.68 -0.60 16.73
N GLY A 57 -12.86 -1.17 16.55
CA GLY A 57 -14.14 -0.62 17.01
C GLY A 57 -14.73 0.49 16.14
N VAL A 58 -14.04 0.92 15.09
CA VAL A 58 -14.62 1.87 14.12
C VAL A 58 -15.58 1.12 13.19
N THR A 59 -16.72 1.75 12.91
CA THR A 59 -17.70 1.27 11.95
C THR A 59 -17.62 2.09 10.66
N VAL A 60 -17.71 1.42 9.52
CA VAL A 60 -17.78 2.04 8.19
C VAL A 60 -18.99 1.51 7.42
N ASP A 61 -19.55 2.33 6.53
CA ASP A 61 -20.52 1.86 5.54
C ASP A 61 -19.79 1.07 4.46
N LEU A 62 -20.37 -0.07 4.05
CA LEU A 62 -19.90 -0.88 2.94
C LEU A 62 -20.49 -0.36 1.64
N ARG A 63 -19.63 -0.05 0.67
CA ARG A 63 -20.01 0.55 -0.60
C ARG A 63 -19.16 -0.01 -1.74
N PRO A 64 -19.65 0.04 -3.00
CA PRO A 64 -18.89 -0.43 -4.15
C PRO A 64 -17.49 0.20 -4.27
N ASP A 65 -17.36 1.49 -3.95
CA ASP A 65 -16.11 2.25 -4.04
C ASP A 65 -15.07 1.93 -2.96
N ASN A 66 -15.47 1.28 -1.85
CA ASN A 66 -14.59 1.00 -0.73
C ASN A 66 -14.44 -0.49 -0.39
N ILE A 67 -15.31 -1.36 -0.91
CA ILE A 67 -15.33 -2.76 -0.50
C ILE A 67 -14.02 -3.47 -0.85
N ALA A 68 -13.38 -3.07 -1.95
CA ALA A 68 -12.09 -3.60 -2.36
C ALA A 68 -11.00 -3.40 -1.29
N MET A 69 -11.09 -2.30 -0.50
CA MET A 69 -10.18 -2.02 0.61
C MET A 69 -10.41 -2.96 1.81
N PHE A 70 -11.65 -3.34 2.07
CA PHE A 70 -12.03 -4.02 3.32
C PHE A 70 -12.36 -5.50 3.16
N ARG A 71 -12.57 -6.00 1.93
CA ARG A 71 -12.94 -7.40 1.66
C ARG A 71 -11.98 -8.39 2.31
N ARG A 72 -10.66 -8.18 2.15
CA ARG A 72 -9.63 -9.04 2.76
C ARG A 72 -9.62 -8.95 4.28
N ILE A 73 -9.85 -7.76 4.84
CA ILE A 73 -9.99 -7.57 6.29
C ILE A 73 -11.14 -8.42 6.81
N ILE A 74 -12.33 -8.25 6.22
CA ILE A 74 -13.56 -8.91 6.67
C ILE A 74 -13.43 -10.43 6.55
N GLN A 75 -12.97 -10.91 5.39
CA GLN A 75 -12.99 -12.33 5.07
C GLN A 75 -11.80 -13.09 5.67
N VAL A 76 -10.57 -12.58 5.46
CA VAL A 76 -9.35 -13.33 5.76
C VAL A 76 -8.84 -12.98 7.15
N TYR A 77 -8.70 -11.69 7.46
CA TYR A 77 -8.05 -11.28 8.70
C TYR A 77 -8.98 -11.36 9.93
N GLU A 78 -10.28 -11.14 9.73
CA GLU A 78 -11.27 -11.20 10.81
C GLU A 78 -12.20 -12.42 10.73
N GLY A 79 -11.94 -13.30 9.75
CA GLY A 79 -12.49 -14.65 9.65
C GLY A 79 -14.00 -14.73 9.45
N ASN A 80 -14.61 -13.75 8.77
CA ASN A 80 -16.04 -13.79 8.48
C ASN A 80 -16.31 -14.45 7.12
N ASP A 81 -17.45 -15.12 7.00
CA ASP A 81 -17.98 -15.48 5.68
C ASP A 81 -18.44 -14.20 4.98
N PHE A 82 -17.92 -13.92 3.79
CA PHE A 82 -18.26 -12.74 3.00
C PHE A 82 -18.75 -13.17 1.62
N ALA A 83 -19.89 -12.63 1.19
CA ALA A 83 -20.40 -12.81 -0.17
C ALA A 83 -21.00 -11.51 -0.70
N GLU A 84 -20.93 -11.35 -2.02
CA GLU A 84 -21.54 -10.25 -2.77
C GLU A 84 -22.57 -10.86 -3.73
N LYS A 85 -23.85 -10.52 -3.55
CA LYS A 85 -24.97 -11.09 -4.34
C LYS A 85 -25.99 -9.99 -4.63
N ASP A 86 -26.35 -9.83 -5.89
CA ASP A 86 -27.40 -8.90 -6.33
C ASP A 86 -27.22 -7.46 -5.79
N GLY A 87 -25.96 -7.00 -5.73
CA GLY A 87 -25.61 -5.67 -5.21
C GLY A 87 -25.66 -5.54 -3.68
N GLN A 88 -25.82 -6.64 -2.95
CA GLN A 88 -25.80 -6.69 -1.49
C GLN A 88 -24.55 -7.38 -0.98
N TYR A 89 -24.02 -6.87 0.14
CA TYR A 89 -22.99 -7.55 0.92
C TYR A 89 -23.63 -8.43 1.98
N ILE A 90 -23.16 -9.66 2.09
CA ILE A 90 -23.63 -10.64 3.07
C ILE A 90 -22.44 -11.02 3.94
N ILE A 91 -22.56 -10.83 5.25
CA ILE A 91 -21.53 -11.18 6.23
C ILE A 91 -22.12 -12.18 7.20
N ASN A 92 -21.50 -13.36 7.32
CA ASN A 92 -21.95 -14.47 8.17
C ASN A 92 -23.43 -14.83 7.94
N GLY A 93 -23.84 -14.87 6.67
CA GLY A 93 -25.20 -15.23 6.25
C GLY A 93 -26.25 -14.14 6.41
N GLN A 94 -25.89 -12.93 6.87
CA GLN A 94 -26.82 -11.81 7.03
C GLN A 94 -26.47 -10.65 6.09
N PRO A 95 -27.47 -9.97 5.48
CA PRO A 95 -27.23 -8.74 4.75
C PRO A 95 -26.55 -7.68 5.65
N ALA A 96 -25.52 -7.04 5.13
CA ALA A 96 -24.73 -6.05 5.84
C ALA A 96 -24.53 -4.78 4.98
N THR A 97 -24.84 -3.63 5.57
CA THR A 97 -24.55 -2.32 4.97
C THR A 97 -23.40 -1.61 5.68
N THR A 98 -22.96 -2.14 6.81
CA THR A 98 -21.86 -1.60 7.62
C THR A 98 -20.95 -2.72 8.12
N TYR A 99 -19.73 -2.36 8.50
CA TYR A 99 -18.79 -3.27 9.14
C TYR A 99 -18.05 -2.59 10.28
N THR A 100 -17.85 -3.31 11.38
CA THR A 100 -17.08 -2.84 12.54
C THR A 100 -15.80 -3.66 12.68
N PHE A 101 -14.65 -2.99 12.64
CA PHE A 101 -13.34 -3.64 12.69
C PHE A 101 -13.07 -4.23 14.08
N LYS A 102 -12.64 -5.49 14.14
CA LYS A 102 -12.35 -6.23 15.38
C LYS A 102 -10.93 -6.02 15.88
N GLN A 103 -10.03 -5.53 15.04
CA GLN A 103 -8.65 -5.22 15.41
C GLN A 103 -8.10 -3.95 14.74
N ASP A 104 -6.92 -3.52 15.20
CA ASP A 104 -6.18 -2.42 14.59
C ASP A 104 -5.44 -2.89 13.34
N TYR A 105 -5.27 -1.98 12.39
CA TYR A 105 -4.58 -2.23 11.13
C TYR A 105 -3.44 -1.22 10.93
N PHE A 106 -2.47 -1.61 10.13
CA PHE A 106 -1.30 -0.82 9.81
C PHE A 106 -1.09 -0.72 8.31
N TRP A 107 -0.47 0.38 7.90
CA TRP A 107 0.03 0.59 6.56
C TRP A 107 1.55 0.60 6.60
N MET A 108 2.18 -0.42 6.03
CA MET A 108 3.63 -0.62 6.10
C MET A 108 4.24 -0.39 4.73
N MET A 109 5.30 0.41 4.67
CA MET A 109 6.02 0.72 3.43
C MET A 109 7.50 0.39 3.59
N GLY A 110 8.06 -0.22 2.54
CA GLY A 110 9.49 -0.45 2.45
C GLY A 110 10.23 0.86 2.21
N ASP A 111 11.46 0.92 2.71
CA ASP A 111 12.38 2.03 2.46
C ASP A 111 12.83 2.06 0.99
N ASN A 112 13.12 0.90 0.40
CA ASN A 112 13.38 0.74 -1.02
C ASN A 112 12.09 0.65 -1.83
N ARG A 113 11.40 1.78 -1.97
CA ARG A 113 10.04 1.87 -2.52
C ARG A 113 9.83 1.18 -3.87
N HIS A 114 10.79 1.27 -4.79
CA HIS A 114 10.62 0.70 -6.14
C HIS A 114 10.83 -0.82 -6.18
N ASN A 115 11.52 -1.39 -5.19
CA ASN A 115 11.81 -2.83 -5.11
C ASN A 115 11.16 -3.50 -3.90
N SER A 116 10.13 -2.88 -3.33
CA SER A 116 9.42 -3.41 -2.17
C SER A 116 7.98 -3.76 -2.52
N GLU A 117 7.62 -5.03 -2.35
CA GLU A 117 6.23 -5.45 -2.24
C GLU A 117 5.76 -5.19 -0.80
N ASP A 118 5.20 -4.00 -0.58
CA ASP A 118 4.69 -3.56 0.72
C ASP A 118 3.18 -3.31 0.66
N SER A 119 2.59 -2.64 1.67
CA SER A 119 1.14 -2.44 1.74
C SER A 119 0.53 -1.82 0.49
N ARG A 120 1.31 -1.11 -0.34
CA ARG A 120 0.84 -0.62 -1.66
C ARG A 120 0.44 -1.75 -2.60
N VAL A 121 0.98 -2.95 -2.43
CA VAL A 121 0.71 -4.14 -3.24
C VAL A 121 -0.25 -5.09 -2.53
N TRP A 122 -0.03 -5.40 -1.24
CA TRP A 122 -0.82 -6.43 -0.53
C TRP A 122 -1.81 -5.88 0.51
N GLY A 123 -1.87 -4.56 0.68
CA GLY A 123 -2.84 -3.89 1.53
C GLY A 123 -2.46 -3.85 3.01
N TYR A 124 -3.50 -3.78 3.86
CA TYR A 124 -3.34 -3.59 5.29
C TYR A 124 -2.68 -4.77 6.00
N VAL A 125 -1.91 -4.45 7.04
CA VAL A 125 -1.31 -5.42 7.96
C VAL A 125 -2.13 -5.45 9.25
N PRO A 126 -2.78 -6.56 9.62
CA PRO A 126 -3.50 -6.66 10.90
C PRO A 126 -2.52 -6.68 12.08
N HIS A 127 -3.00 -6.20 13.24
CA HIS A 127 -2.18 -6.09 14.45
C HIS A 127 -1.58 -7.41 14.92
N ASP A 128 -2.34 -8.50 14.83
CA ASP A 128 -1.91 -9.85 15.21
C ASP A 128 -0.76 -10.41 14.34
N HIS A 129 -0.46 -9.80 13.18
CA HIS A 129 0.69 -10.15 12.34
C HIS A 129 1.95 -9.34 12.70
N VAL A 130 1.86 -8.39 13.64
CA VAL A 130 2.99 -7.59 14.10
C VAL A 130 3.63 -8.24 15.33
N VAL A 131 4.67 -9.04 15.11
CA VAL A 131 5.31 -9.85 16.17
C VAL A 131 6.30 -9.11 17.06
N GLY A 132 6.79 -7.93 16.66
CA GLY A 132 7.75 -7.18 17.50
C GLY A 132 8.47 -6.03 16.80
N LYS A 133 9.48 -5.50 17.49
CA LYS A 133 10.37 -4.42 17.02
C LYS A 133 11.75 -4.97 16.66
N PRO A 134 12.45 -4.41 15.65
CA PRO A 134 13.83 -4.79 15.38
C PRO A 134 14.70 -4.46 16.60
N LEU A 135 15.48 -5.42 17.09
CA LEU A 135 16.28 -5.27 18.31
C LEU A 135 17.69 -4.75 18.02
N PHE A 136 18.34 -5.27 16.97
CA PHE A 136 19.69 -4.89 16.58
C PHE A 136 19.91 -5.05 15.08
N ILE A 137 20.93 -4.36 14.58
CA ILE A 137 21.33 -4.41 13.18
C ILE A 137 22.23 -5.64 12.97
N TRP A 138 21.70 -6.72 12.42
CA TRP A 138 22.48 -7.94 12.17
C TRP A 138 23.52 -7.73 11.05
N PHE A 139 23.22 -6.87 10.08
CA PHE A 139 24.11 -6.59 8.95
C PHE A 139 23.97 -5.16 8.42
N SER A 140 25.09 -4.57 7.98
CA SER A 140 25.11 -3.23 7.40
C SER A 140 26.26 -3.08 6.40
N LEU A 141 25.94 -2.54 5.21
CA LEU A 141 26.92 -2.19 4.18
C LEU A 141 27.16 -0.68 4.16
N LYS A 142 28.38 -0.27 3.82
CA LYS A 142 28.68 1.13 3.52
C LYS A 142 27.99 1.51 2.21
N GLU A 143 27.24 2.61 2.22
CA GLU A 143 26.48 3.09 1.05
C GLU A 143 25.57 2.01 0.41
N GLY A 144 25.12 1.03 1.19
CA GLY A 144 24.26 -0.05 0.71
C GLY A 144 24.91 -1.01 -0.29
N THR A 145 26.22 -0.92 -0.54
CA THR A 145 26.89 -1.65 -1.61
C THR A 145 28.02 -2.53 -1.07
N MET A 146 28.10 -3.79 -1.54
CA MET A 146 29.14 -4.74 -1.08
C MET A 146 30.55 -4.27 -1.45
N SER A 147 30.73 -3.62 -2.61
CA SER A 147 32.02 -3.10 -3.08
C SER A 147 32.61 -2.00 -2.18
N LYS A 148 31.77 -1.28 -1.44
CA LYS A 148 32.17 -0.24 -0.49
C LYS A 148 32.53 -0.82 0.88
N GLY A 149 32.24 -2.11 1.10
CA GLY A 149 32.59 -2.87 2.29
C GLY A 149 31.54 -2.83 3.39
N ILE A 150 31.78 -3.63 4.43
CA ILE A 150 30.90 -3.81 5.58
C ILE A 150 31.04 -2.62 6.56
N ASN A 151 29.91 -2.17 7.13
CA ASN A 151 29.87 -1.15 8.17
C ASN A 151 29.90 -1.79 9.57
N TRP A 152 31.10 -2.22 9.98
CA TRP A 152 31.33 -2.93 11.25
C TRP A 152 30.83 -2.19 12.48
N ASN A 153 30.89 -0.86 12.50
CA ASN A 153 30.44 -0.04 13.62
C ASN A 153 28.92 -0.09 13.87
N ARG A 154 28.15 -0.61 12.91
CA ARG A 154 26.69 -0.75 13.02
C ARG A 154 26.25 -2.17 13.33
N ILE A 155 27.07 -3.18 13.04
CA ILE A 155 26.68 -4.58 13.26
C ILE A 155 26.55 -4.85 14.76
N PHE A 156 25.48 -5.53 15.15
CA PHE A 156 25.07 -5.84 16.52
C PHE A 156 24.85 -4.62 17.43
N THR A 157 24.73 -3.43 16.85
CA THR A 157 24.26 -2.24 17.58
C THR A 157 22.74 -2.20 17.59
N SER A 158 22.19 -1.50 18.61
CA SER A 158 20.76 -1.25 18.74
C SER A 158 20.15 -0.69 17.46
N ALA A 159 19.02 -1.23 17.04
CA ALA A 159 18.22 -0.65 15.97
C ALA A 159 17.42 0.58 16.47
N ASP A 160 17.21 0.67 17.79
CA ASP A 160 16.68 1.88 18.42
C ASP A 160 17.76 2.96 18.42
N LYS A 161 17.55 3.99 17.58
CA LYS A 161 18.22 5.28 17.76
C LYS A 161 17.38 6.12 18.73
N LYS A 162 17.98 6.51 19.85
CA LYS A 162 17.45 7.59 20.70
C LYS A 162 17.51 8.92 19.95
#